data_AF-A0AA39L2R7-F1
#
_entry.id   AF-A0AA39L2R7-F1
#
_cell.length_a   1.000
_cell.length_b   1.000
_cell.length_c   1.000
_cell.angle_alpha   90.00
_cell.angle_beta   90.00
_cell.angle_gamma   90.00
#
_symmetry.space_group_name_H-M   'P 1'
#
loop_
_entity.id
_entity.type
_entity.pdbx_description
1 polymer ?
#
loop_
_entity_poly.entity_id
_entity_poly.type
_entity_poly.pdbx_seq_one_letter_code
_entity_poly.pdbx_strand_id
1 'polypeptide(L)'
;MKLFIVFMMLMGLALAAEKYTSKYDNVDIDRILQNNRVLTNYIRCMLGEGACTAEGRELKKTLPDALKSGCSKCDVKQKAMADKVINHLKTRRINDWERLIAKYDPTGEYKKRFETTRLA
;
A
#
# COMPACT_ATOMS: atom_id res chain seq x y z
N MET A 1 -27.97 29.55 -26.39
CA MET A 1 -27.29 28.47 -27.15
C MET A 1 -25.78 28.44 -26.95
N LYS A 2 -25.07 29.59 -26.91
CA LYS A 2 -23.61 29.64 -26.64
C LYS A 2 -23.21 29.32 -25.19
N LEU A 3 -24.06 29.60 -24.20
CA LEU A 3 -23.76 29.30 -22.78
C LEU A 3 -23.85 27.81 -22.41
N PHE A 4 -24.73 27.04 -23.05
CA PHE A 4 -24.90 25.61 -22.75
C PHE A 4 -23.70 24.75 -23.19
N ILE A 5 -23.01 25.18 -24.25
CA ILE A 5 -21.83 24.49 -24.79
C ILE A 5 -20.63 24.64 -23.83
N VAL A 6 -20.51 25.79 -23.16
CA VAL A 6 -19.42 26.05 -22.19
C VAL A 6 -19.61 25.21 -20.91
N PHE A 7 -20.85 24.97 -20.48
CA PHE A 7 -21.13 24.15 -19.29
C PHE A 7 -20.89 22.65 -19.52
N MET A 8 -21.15 22.15 -20.73
CA MET A 8 -20.81 20.77 -21.12
C MET A 8 -19.30 20.54 -21.25
N MET A 9 -18.53 21.57 -21.63
CA MET A 9 -17.08 21.47 -21.79
C MET A 9 -16.31 21.48 -20.45
N LEU A 10 -16.91 22.07 -19.40
CA LEU A 10 -16.36 22.04 -18.03
C LEU A 10 -16.59 20.71 -17.30
N MET A 11 -17.57 19.92 -17.73
CA MET A 11 -17.87 18.58 -17.17
C MET A 11 -17.03 17.45 -17.81
N GLY A 12 -16.17 17.81 -18.78
CA GLY A 12 -15.28 16.90 -19.50
C GLY A 12 -13.90 16.70 -18.87
N LEU A 13 -13.63 17.25 -17.67
CA LEU A 13 -12.48 16.79 -16.88
C LEU A 13 -12.81 15.42 -16.32
N ALA A 14 -12.54 14.43 -17.16
CA ALA A 14 -12.56 13.02 -16.85
C ALA A 14 -11.95 12.78 -15.47
N LEU A 15 -12.68 12.01 -14.67
CA LEU A 15 -12.26 11.39 -13.43
C LEU A 15 -10.98 10.58 -13.69
N ALA A 16 -9.82 11.24 -13.69
CA ALA A 16 -8.55 10.56 -13.58
C ALA A 16 -8.53 10.00 -12.15
N ALA A 17 -8.94 8.75 -12.00
CA ALA A 17 -8.77 8.03 -10.73
C ALA A 17 -7.29 8.11 -10.36
N GLU A 18 -6.97 8.91 -9.34
CA GLU A 18 -5.60 9.07 -8.86
C GLU A 18 -5.08 7.72 -8.38
N LYS A 19 -4.27 7.05 -9.19
CA LYS A 19 -3.58 5.81 -8.80
C LYS A 19 -2.30 6.13 -8.06
N TYR A 20 -1.86 5.23 -7.20
CA TYR A 20 -0.51 5.32 -6.63
C TYR A 20 0.54 5.18 -7.75
N THR A 21 1.72 5.76 -7.52
CA THR A 21 2.80 5.75 -8.53
C THR A 21 3.20 4.32 -8.91
N SER A 22 3.27 4.04 -10.21
CA SER A 22 3.74 2.77 -10.76
C SER A 22 5.27 2.67 -10.84
N LYS A 23 5.99 3.71 -10.39
CA LYS A 23 7.45 3.80 -10.49
C LYS A 23 8.18 2.63 -9.83
N TYR A 24 7.55 2.00 -8.85
CA TYR A 24 8.13 0.90 -8.08
C TYR A 24 7.39 -0.43 -8.28
N ASP A 25 6.54 -0.55 -9.32
CA ASP A 25 5.82 -1.80 -9.62
C ASP A 25 6.74 -2.95 -10.06
N ASN A 26 7.98 -2.65 -10.45
CA ASN A 26 9.00 -3.63 -10.85
C ASN A 26 9.94 -4.04 -9.70
N VAL A 27 9.65 -3.64 -8.46
CA VAL A 27 10.44 -4.08 -7.30
C VAL A 27 10.28 -5.60 -7.13
N ASP A 28 11.40 -6.29 -7.07
CA ASP A 28 11.44 -7.73 -6.83
C ASP A 28 11.15 -8.02 -5.34
N ILE A 29 9.85 -8.15 -5.04
CA ILE A 29 9.35 -8.48 -3.71
C ILE A 29 9.88 -9.84 -3.25
N ASP A 30 10.06 -10.81 -4.15
CA ASP A 30 10.58 -12.14 -3.79
C ASP A 30 11.99 -12.06 -3.24
N ARG A 31 12.85 -11.30 -3.93
CA ARG A 31 14.23 -11.06 -3.48
C ARG A 31 14.27 -10.37 -2.12
N ILE A 32 13.37 -9.42 -1.86
CA ILE A 32 13.29 -8.74 -0.55
C ILE A 32 12.85 -9.72 0.52
N LEU A 33 11.77 -10.48 0.30
CA LEU A 33 11.21 -11.41 1.28
C LEU A 33 12.16 -12.58 1.59
N GLN A 34 12.96 -13.03 0.62
CA GLN A 34 13.96 -14.09 0.82
C GLN A 34 15.23 -13.57 1.52
N ASN A 35 15.51 -12.27 1.48
CA ASN A 35 16.68 -11.69 2.11
C ASN A 35 16.34 -11.03 3.45
N ASN A 36 16.55 -11.78 4.54
CA ASN A 36 16.27 -11.33 5.91
C ASN A 36 16.91 -9.98 6.27
N ARG A 37 18.11 -9.68 5.77
CA ARG A 37 18.79 -8.40 6.04
C ARG A 37 18.07 -7.24 5.36
N VAL A 38 17.72 -7.41 4.09
CA VAL A 38 17.00 -6.39 3.32
C VAL A 38 15.59 -6.19 3.90
N LEU A 39 14.84 -7.27 4.13
CA LEU A 39 13.51 -7.21 4.73
C LEU A 39 13.52 -6.48 6.08
N THR A 40 14.48 -6.79 6.95
CA THR A 40 14.60 -6.12 8.26
C THR A 40 14.84 -4.62 8.11
N ASN A 41 15.61 -4.18 7.10
CA ASN A 41 15.81 -2.76 6.83
C ASN A 41 14.52 -2.07 6.36
N TYR A 42 13.70 -2.72 5.51
CA TYR A 42 12.39 -2.20 5.14
C TYR A 42 11.47 -2.08 6.35
N ILE A 43 11.40 -3.12 7.20
CA ILE A 43 10.58 -3.10 8.42
C ILE A 43 11.02 -1.97 9.35
N ARG A 44 12.33 -1.82 9.61
CA ARG A 44 12.87 -0.71 10.41
C ARG A 44 12.53 0.65 9.83
N CYS A 45 12.64 0.82 8.52
CA CYS A 45 12.22 2.05 7.84
C CYS A 45 10.75 2.37 8.12
N MET A 46 9.84 1.39 7.96
CA MET A 46 8.41 1.55 8.21
C MET A 46 8.15 1.89 9.68
N LEU A 47 8.83 1.21 10.61
CA LEU A 47 8.77 1.49 12.05
C LEU A 47 9.44 2.82 12.44
N GLY A 48 10.23 3.44 11.56
CA GLY A 48 10.94 4.69 11.85
C GLY A 48 12.20 4.51 12.67
N GLU A 49 12.75 3.29 12.69
CA GLU A 49 13.92 2.86 13.47
C GLU A 49 15.19 2.79 12.62
N GLY A 50 15.15 3.29 11.38
CA GLY A 50 16.27 3.21 10.46
C GLY A 50 16.05 3.98 9.16
N ALA A 51 17.10 4.00 8.34
CA ALA A 51 17.07 4.65 7.04
C ALA A 51 16.12 3.92 6.07
N CYS A 52 15.46 4.71 5.22
CA CYS A 52 14.58 4.22 4.16
C CYS A 52 15.28 4.32 2.81
N THR A 53 15.13 3.28 1.98
CA THR A 53 15.34 3.40 0.54
C THR A 53 14.30 4.36 -0.06
N ALA A 54 14.49 4.80 -1.31
CA ALA A 54 13.52 5.65 -1.98
C ALA A 54 12.13 4.97 -2.07
N GLU A 55 12.12 3.68 -2.39
CA GLU A 55 10.94 2.81 -2.42
C GLU A 55 10.27 2.69 -1.05
N GLY A 56 11.05 2.34 -0.02
CA GLY A 56 10.52 2.18 1.34
C GLY A 56 9.95 3.49 1.88
N ARG A 57 10.52 4.63 1.49
CA ARG A 57 10.01 5.97 1.86
C ARG A 57 8.68 6.27 1.19
N GLU A 58 8.54 5.92 -0.09
CA GLU A 58 7.27 6.08 -0.80
C GLU A 58 6.20 5.17 -0.19
N LEU A 59 6.50 3.88 0.02
CA LEU A 59 5.60 2.94 0.69
C LEU A 59 5.17 3.44 2.06
N LYS A 60 6.10 3.93 2.88
CA LYS A 60 5.80 4.49 4.20
C LYS A 60 4.83 5.67 4.14
N LYS A 61 4.91 6.48 3.09
CA LYS A 61 4.06 7.66 2.88
C LYS A 61 2.67 7.27 2.38
N THR A 62 2.58 6.29 1.47
CA THR A 62 1.32 5.89 0.83
C THR A 62 0.52 4.88 1.65
N LEU A 63 1.18 4.04 2.46
CA LEU A 63 0.54 2.96 3.20
C LEU A 63 -0.64 3.42 4.09
N PRO A 64 -0.55 4.51 4.88
CA PRO A 64 -1.68 4.94 5.71
C PRO A 64 -2.93 5.29 4.90
N ASP A 65 -2.75 5.94 3.74
CA ASP A 65 -3.84 6.28 2.83
C ASP A 65 -4.42 5.03 2.16
N ALA A 66 -3.57 4.09 1.76
CA ALA A 66 -3.99 2.81 1.19
C ALA A 66 -4.80 1.99 2.20
N LEU A 67 -4.40 1.95 3.47
CA LEU A 67 -5.15 1.28 4.53
C LEU A 67 -6.51 1.96 4.77
N LYS A 68 -6.54 3.28 4.88
CA LYS A 68 -7.77 4.07 5.11
C LYS A 68 -8.77 3.95 3.97
N SER A 69 -8.30 3.98 2.73
CA SER A 69 -9.12 3.88 1.52
C SER A 69 -9.49 2.44 1.14
N GLY A 70 -8.97 1.42 1.84
CA GLY A 70 -9.16 0.02 1.48
C GLY A 70 -8.49 -0.35 0.16
N CYS A 71 -7.36 0.28 -0.16
CA CYS A 71 -6.61 0.07 -1.39
C CYS A 71 -7.43 0.37 -2.66
N SER A 72 -8.38 1.30 -2.60
CA SER A 72 -9.24 1.66 -3.74
C SER A 72 -8.44 2.18 -4.95
N LYS A 73 -7.26 2.73 -4.69
CA LYS A 73 -6.29 3.25 -5.68
C LYS A 73 -5.22 2.23 -6.11
N CYS A 74 -5.24 1.02 -5.55
CA CYS A 74 -4.24 -0.02 -5.82
C CYS A 74 -4.58 -0.82 -7.07
N ASP A 75 -3.57 -1.14 -7.88
CA ASP A 75 -3.74 -2.06 -9.01
C ASP A 75 -3.75 -3.53 -8.57
N VAL A 76 -4.00 -4.45 -9.52
CA VAL A 76 -4.04 -5.89 -9.24
C VAL A 76 -2.69 -6.44 -8.76
N LYS A 77 -1.57 -5.93 -9.30
CA LYS A 77 -0.23 -6.36 -8.92
C LYS A 77 0.11 -5.92 -7.50
N GLN A 78 -0.20 -4.68 -7.14
CA GLN A 78 0.00 -4.10 -5.81
C GLN A 78 -0.79 -4.85 -4.75
N LYS A 79 -2.03 -5.25 -5.05
CA LYS A 79 -2.83 -6.13 -4.17
C LYS A 79 -2.17 -7.50 -3.98
N ALA A 80 -1.78 -8.16 -5.07
CA ALA A 80 -1.10 -9.47 -5.01
C ALA A 80 0.24 -9.41 -4.26
N MET A 81 1.01 -8.33 -4.45
CA MET A 81 2.25 -8.09 -3.72
C MET A 81 1.97 -7.87 -2.22
N ALA A 82 0.96 -7.08 -1.87
CA ALA A 82 0.57 -6.85 -0.49
C ALA A 82 0.15 -8.16 0.19
N ASP A 83 -0.68 -8.98 -0.45
CA ASP A 83 -1.06 -10.32 0.04
C ASP A 83 0.15 -11.20 0.33
N LYS A 84 1.10 -11.22 -0.60
CA LYS A 84 2.32 -12.01 -0.46
C LYS A 84 3.17 -11.55 0.72
N VAL A 85 3.35 -10.24 0.87
CA VAL A 85 4.09 -9.66 2.01
C VAL A 85 3.38 -9.95 3.32
N ILE A 86 2.07 -9.73 3.41
CA ILE A 86 1.28 -10.00 4.62
C ILE A 86 1.38 -11.47 5.02
N ASN A 87 1.19 -12.40 4.06
CA ASN A 87 1.29 -13.83 4.33
C ASN A 87 2.70 -14.23 4.79
N HIS A 88 3.75 -13.69 4.17
CA HIS A 88 5.12 -13.94 4.60
C HIS A 88 5.38 -13.43 6.02
N LEU A 89 4.94 -12.20 6.34
CA LEU A 89 5.12 -11.62 7.67
C LEU A 89 4.35 -12.40 8.74
N LYS A 90 3.09 -12.78 8.49
CA LYS A 90 2.28 -13.57 9.44
C LYS A 90 2.87 -14.96 9.70
N THR A 91 3.50 -15.59 8.70
CA THR A 91 4.00 -16.97 8.81
C THR A 91 5.45 -17.07 9.25
N ARG A 92 6.31 -16.12 8.87
CA ARG A 92 7.76 -16.19 9.07
C ARG A 92 8.32 -15.09 9.98
N ARG A 93 7.58 -14.00 10.20
CA ARG A 93 8.04 -12.81 10.92
C ARG A 93 6.95 -12.22 11.83
N ILE A 94 6.27 -13.08 12.60
CA ILE A 94 5.08 -12.69 13.37
C ILE A 94 5.32 -11.49 14.31
N ASN A 95 6.47 -11.42 14.97
CA ASN A 95 6.83 -10.30 15.84
C ASN A 95 6.93 -8.97 15.06
N ASP A 96 7.49 -9.00 13.84
CA ASP A 96 7.56 -7.81 13.00
C ASP A 96 6.17 -7.41 12.48
N TRP A 97 5.33 -8.40 12.15
CA TRP A 97 3.94 -8.18 11.77
C TRP A 97 3.15 -7.47 12.88
N GLU A 98 3.25 -7.94 14.11
CA GLU A 98 2.57 -7.34 15.26
C GLU A 98 3.01 -5.90 15.51
N ARG A 99 4.32 -5.62 15.41
CA ARG A 99 4.86 -4.26 15.54
C ARG A 99 4.36 -3.32 14.45
N LEU A 100 4.27 -3.80 13.22
CA LEU A 100 3.73 -3.02 12.10
C LEU A 100 2.25 -2.75 12.30
N ILE A 101 1.46 -3.73 12.74
CA ILE A 101 0.03 -3.56 13.03
C ILE A 101 -0.17 -2.58 14.18
N ALA A 102 0.58 -2.69 15.27
CA ALA A 102 0.50 -1.75 16.38
C ALA A 102 0.77 -0.30 15.93
N LYS A 103 1.61 -0.10 14.92
CA LYS A 103 1.92 1.22 14.37
C LYS A 103 0.88 1.75 13.39
N TYR A 104 0.39 0.91 12.48
CA TYR A 104 -0.41 1.35 11.33
C TYR A 104 -1.90 1.02 11.45
N ASP A 105 -2.28 0.08 12.30
CA ASP A 105 -3.66 -0.36 12.55
C ASP A 105 -3.90 -0.65 14.05
N PRO A 106 -3.70 0.33 14.95
CA PRO A 106 -3.83 0.12 16.39
C PRO A 106 -5.27 -0.25 16.82
N THR A 107 -6.27 0.12 16.02
CA THR A 107 -7.69 -0.22 16.26
C THR A 107 -8.09 -1.57 15.65
N GLY A 108 -7.25 -2.16 14.81
CA GLY A 108 -7.54 -3.42 14.10
C GLY A 108 -8.62 -3.29 13.01
N GLU A 109 -9.02 -2.07 12.64
CA GLU A 109 -10.05 -1.83 11.64
C GLU A 109 -9.59 -2.22 10.24
N TYR A 110 -8.32 -1.98 9.91
CA TYR A 110 -7.80 -2.29 8.59
C TYR A 110 -7.61 -3.78 8.39
N LYS A 111 -7.12 -4.50 9.41
CA LYS A 111 -7.03 -5.95 9.42
C LYS A 111 -8.40 -6.58 9.16
N LYS A 112 -9.43 -6.15 9.89
CA LYS A 112 -10.80 -6.64 9.70
C LYS A 112 -11.29 -6.38 8.27
N ARG A 113 -11.11 -5.16 7.76
CA ARG A 113 -11.53 -4.79 6.40
C ARG A 113 -10.81 -5.63 5.35
N PHE A 114 -9.50 -5.80 5.47
CA PHE A 114 -8.70 -6.59 4.55
C PHE A 114 -9.13 -8.05 4.55
N GLU A 115 -9.36 -8.64 5.72
CA GLU A 115 -9.87 -10.01 5.86
C GLU A 115 -11.26 -10.18 5.24
N THR A 116 -12.16 -9.19 5.40
CA THR A 116 -13.49 -9.20 4.76
C THR A 116 -13.43 -9.02 3.24
N THR A 117 -12.63 -8.08 2.73
CA THR A 117 -12.49 -7.83 1.29
C THR A 117 -11.83 -8.99 0.55
N ARG A 118 -10.99 -9.79 1.22
CA ARG A 118 -10.39 -11.01 0.67
C ARG A 118 -11.39 -12.18 0.54
N LEU A 119 -12.53 -12.10 1.24
CA LEU A 119 -13.58 -13.13 1.23
C LEU A 119 -14.74 -12.79 0.27
N ALA A 120 -14.63 -11.71 -0.50
CA ALA A 120 -15.60 -11.28 -1.50
C ALA A 120 -15.10 -11.58 -2.93
#